data_AF-A0A965M9F7-F1
#
_entry.id   AF-A0A965M9F7-F1
#
_cell.length_a   1.000
_cell.length_b   1.000
_cell.length_c   1.000
_cell.angle_alpha   90.00
_cell.angle_beta   90.00
_cell.angle_gamma   90.00
#
_symmetry.space_group_name_H-M   'P 1'
#
loop_
_entity.id
_entity.type
_entity.pdbx_description
1 polymer ?
#
loop_
_entity_poly.entity_id
_entity_poly.type
_entity_poly.pdbx_seq_one_letter_code
_entity_poly.pdbx_strand_id
1 'polypeptide(L)'
;NLYAGLLVVSCFTEVIGRAPRLISDQPQLVRRVVFPLPLLAVVLSISAWLQSVVQWLILVLVLLVSMLASAAISNADPQPMLRWLLVSVPLSLMLLALVLPYLCAVAWVLAATGTYLRDLAQLSPALSAALMFLGPVFYPLASVPEWIQWAFFLNPASAVIESLRAVLLQAQWPPWPTLLGYALGSVAAAGFGHWLFVRVQSGFADVV
;
A
#
# COMPACT_ATOMS: atom_id res chain seq x y z
N ASN A 1 13.96 2.31 9.85
CA ASN A 1 13.48 3.46 9.05
C ASN A 1 13.14 3.09 7.60
N LEU A 2 14.06 2.47 6.86
CA LEU A 2 13.83 2.06 5.47
C LEU A 2 12.75 0.97 5.33
N TYR A 3 12.79 -0.07 6.16
CA TYR A 3 11.89 -1.22 6.07
C TYR A 3 10.40 -0.85 6.19
N ALA A 4 10.07 0.14 7.04
CA ALA A 4 8.69 0.63 7.18
C ALA A 4 8.16 1.28 5.88
N GLY A 5 9.03 1.98 5.14
CA GLY A 5 8.68 2.56 3.85
C GLY A 5 8.53 1.51 2.76
N LEU A 6 9.47 0.55 2.73
CA LEU A 6 9.45 -0.56 1.77
C LEU A 6 8.19 -1.41 1.90
N LEU A 7 7.65 -1.58 3.11
CA LEU A 7 6.45 -2.37 3.34
C LEU A 7 5.25 -1.84 2.55
N VAL A 8 4.97 -0.54 2.67
CA VAL A 8 3.84 0.10 1.99
C VAL A 8 4.03 0.06 0.46
N VAL A 9 5.23 0.41 -0.01
CA VAL A 9 5.53 0.40 -1.46
C VAL A 9 5.50 -1.01 -2.04
N SER A 10 5.87 -2.02 -1.25
CA SER A 10 5.77 -3.43 -1.67
C SER A 10 4.32 -3.82 -1.93
N CYS A 11 3.36 -3.35 -1.12
CA CYS A 11 1.93 -3.58 -1.38
C CYS A 11 1.55 -3.10 -2.80
N PHE A 12 1.92 -1.85 -3.09
CA PHE A 12 1.57 -1.22 -4.37
C PHE A 12 2.30 -1.87 -5.53
N THR A 13 3.56 -2.23 -5.35
CA THR A 13 4.38 -2.88 -6.39
C THR A 13 3.79 -4.22 -6.80
N GLU A 14 3.31 -5.02 -5.84
CA GLU A 14 2.63 -6.30 -6.12
C GLU A 14 1.35 -6.09 -6.93
N VAL A 15 0.52 -5.10 -6.54
CA VAL A 15 -0.72 -4.79 -7.27
C VAL A 15 -0.43 -4.24 -8.67
N ILE A 16 0.49 -3.29 -8.81
CA ILE A 16 0.86 -2.69 -10.10
C ILE A 16 1.42 -3.74 -11.06
N GLY A 17 2.23 -4.68 -10.55
CA GLY A 17 2.82 -5.75 -11.37
C GLY A 17 1.80 -6.75 -11.92
N ARG A 18 0.77 -7.07 -11.12
CA ARG A 18 -0.17 -8.18 -11.45
C ARG A 18 -1.51 -7.71 -12.01
N ALA A 19 -1.99 -6.53 -11.62
CA ALA A 19 -3.30 -6.04 -12.03
C ALA A 19 -3.50 -5.96 -13.56
N PRO A 20 -2.53 -5.50 -14.38
CA PRO A 20 -2.75 -5.38 -15.83
C PRO A 20 -3.02 -6.70 -16.56
N ARG A 21 -2.49 -7.83 -16.04
CA ARG A 21 -2.63 -9.16 -16.66
C ARG A 21 -3.77 -9.99 -16.07
N LEU A 22 -4.39 -9.49 -15.02
CA LEU A 22 -5.30 -10.24 -14.15
C LEU A 22 -6.49 -10.86 -14.89
N ILE A 23 -7.01 -10.17 -15.91
CA ILE A 23 -8.14 -10.64 -16.72
C ILE A 23 -7.65 -11.44 -17.93
N SER A 24 -6.56 -11.01 -18.58
CA SER A 24 -6.01 -11.69 -19.75
C SER A 24 -5.45 -13.09 -19.43
N ASP A 25 -4.97 -13.29 -18.21
CA ASP A 25 -4.42 -14.57 -17.75
C ASP A 25 -5.53 -15.60 -17.44
N GLN A 26 -6.78 -15.17 -17.26
CA GLN A 26 -7.91 -16.03 -16.88
C GLN A 26 -9.13 -15.88 -17.82
N PRO A 27 -8.98 -16.10 -19.15
CA PRO A 27 -10.05 -15.89 -20.14
C PRO A 27 -11.28 -16.79 -19.91
N GLN A 28 -11.08 -17.93 -19.25
CA GLN A 28 -12.15 -18.89 -18.95
C GLN A 28 -13.17 -18.32 -17.96
N LEU A 29 -12.73 -17.50 -16.99
CA LEU A 29 -13.62 -16.86 -16.01
C LEU A 29 -14.49 -15.76 -16.65
N VAL A 30 -14.01 -15.16 -17.74
CA VAL A 30 -14.74 -14.13 -18.49
C VAL A 30 -15.79 -14.76 -19.40
N ARG A 31 -15.43 -15.83 -20.12
CA ARG A 31 -16.28 -16.39 -21.20
C ARG A 31 -17.17 -17.56 -20.77
N ARG A 32 -16.81 -18.32 -19.73
CA ARG A 32 -17.46 -19.61 -19.43
C ARG A 32 -18.19 -19.68 -18.09
N VAL A 33 -18.05 -18.67 -17.23
CA VAL A 33 -18.63 -18.67 -15.88
C VAL A 33 -19.24 -17.28 -15.61
N VAL A 34 -20.41 -17.22 -14.99
CA VAL A 34 -21.02 -15.94 -14.53
C VAL A 34 -20.30 -15.48 -13.26
N PHE A 35 -19.03 -15.12 -13.38
CA PHE A 35 -18.18 -14.71 -12.26
C PHE A 35 -18.12 -13.18 -12.14
N PRO A 36 -18.27 -12.59 -10.93
CA PRO A 36 -18.11 -11.16 -10.74
C PRO A 36 -16.64 -10.73 -10.93
N LEU A 37 -16.32 -10.23 -12.11
CA LEU A 37 -14.97 -9.79 -12.50
C LEU A 37 -14.30 -8.76 -11.55
N PRO A 38 -15.03 -7.79 -10.95
CA PRO A 38 -14.42 -6.86 -9.99
C PRO A 38 -13.80 -7.56 -8.77
N LEU A 39 -14.26 -8.77 -8.45
CA LEU A 39 -13.83 -9.54 -7.29
C LEU A 39 -12.38 -10.05 -7.46
N LEU A 40 -11.93 -10.27 -8.71
CA LEU A 40 -10.53 -10.67 -8.98
C LEU A 40 -9.55 -9.58 -8.51
N ALA A 41 -9.85 -8.31 -8.80
CA ALA A 41 -9.01 -7.18 -8.39
C ALA A 41 -9.00 -6.98 -6.86
N VAL A 42 -10.15 -7.23 -6.20
CA VAL A 42 -10.25 -7.20 -4.75
C VAL A 42 -9.41 -8.31 -4.12
N VAL A 43 -9.47 -9.55 -4.66
CA VAL A 43 -8.67 -10.67 -4.17
C VAL A 43 -7.17 -10.40 -4.31
N LEU A 44 -6.73 -9.80 -5.43
CA LEU A 44 -5.34 -9.36 -5.58
C LEU A 44 -4.95 -8.34 -4.50
N SER A 45 -5.79 -7.33 -4.27
CA SER A 45 -5.53 -6.27 -3.30
C SER A 45 -5.44 -6.81 -1.86
N ILE A 46 -6.33 -7.72 -1.49
CA ILE A 46 -6.29 -8.42 -0.19
C ILE A 46 -5.03 -9.27 -0.08
N SER A 47 -4.64 -9.98 -1.14
CA SER A 47 -3.43 -10.82 -1.14
C SER A 47 -2.17 -9.99 -0.91
N ALA A 48 -2.03 -8.87 -1.62
CA ALA A 48 -0.92 -7.93 -1.44
C ALA A 48 -0.90 -7.31 -0.03
N TRP A 49 -2.08 -6.98 0.51
CA TRP A 49 -2.21 -6.49 1.88
C TRP A 49 -1.79 -7.54 2.91
N LEU A 50 -2.22 -8.81 2.77
CA LEU A 50 -1.82 -9.91 3.65
C LEU A 50 -0.32 -10.17 3.61
N GLN A 51 0.30 -10.14 2.42
CA GLN A 51 1.76 -10.25 2.30
C GLN A 51 2.48 -9.14 3.08
N SER A 52 1.90 -7.94 3.07
CA SER A 52 2.46 -6.79 3.77
C SER A 52 2.23 -6.85 5.27
N VAL A 53 1.14 -7.48 5.73
CA VAL A 53 0.95 -7.84 7.14
C VAL A 53 2.03 -8.82 7.60
N VAL A 54 2.41 -9.80 6.78
CA VAL A 54 3.53 -10.71 7.10
C VAL A 54 4.84 -9.93 7.24
N GLN A 55 5.13 -9.02 6.31
CA GLN A 55 6.31 -8.15 6.42
C GLN A 55 6.26 -7.27 7.68
N TRP A 56 5.08 -6.80 8.06
CA TRP A 56 4.86 -5.98 9.26
C TRP A 56 5.08 -6.78 10.54
N LEU A 57 4.62 -8.03 10.60
CA LEU A 57 4.87 -8.92 11.73
C LEU A 57 6.37 -9.13 11.95
N ILE A 58 7.14 -9.29 10.86
CA ILE A 58 8.60 -9.38 10.92
C ILE A 58 9.19 -8.08 11.48
N LEU A 59 8.73 -6.91 11.04
CA LEU A 59 9.19 -5.62 11.55
C LEU A 59 8.93 -5.47 13.05
N VAL A 60 7.71 -5.80 13.50
CA VAL A 60 7.34 -5.74 14.93
C VAL A 60 8.20 -6.71 15.75
N LEU A 61 8.44 -7.92 15.26
CA LEU A 61 9.29 -8.90 15.92
C LEU A 61 10.73 -8.40 16.04
N VAL A 62 11.29 -7.84 14.97
CA VAL A 62 12.64 -7.26 14.98
C VAL A 62 12.73 -6.10 15.97
N LEU A 63 11.72 -5.21 16.00
CA LEU A 63 11.65 -4.13 16.98
C LEU A 63 11.63 -4.67 18.40
N LEU A 64 10.77 -5.65 18.70
CA LEU A 64 10.67 -6.27 20.02
C LEU A 64 12.01 -6.89 20.46
N VAL A 65 12.65 -7.69 19.60
CA VAL A 65 13.95 -8.31 19.89
C VAL A 65 15.03 -7.25 20.13
N SER A 66 15.08 -6.20 19.30
CA SER A 66 16.06 -5.13 19.46
C SER A 66 15.89 -4.38 20.79
N MET A 67 14.65 -4.21 21.26
CA MET A 67 14.37 -3.58 22.54
C MET A 67 14.79 -4.45 23.71
N LEU A 68 14.45 -5.75 23.69
CA LEU A 68 14.87 -6.68 24.75
C LEU A 68 16.40 -6.79 24.83
N ALA A 69 17.09 -6.84 23.69
CA ALA A 69 18.55 -6.84 23.64
C ALA A 69 19.14 -5.56 24.25
N SER A 70 18.58 -4.39 23.91
CA SER A 70 19.05 -3.11 24.47
C SER A 70 18.82 -3.01 25.99
N ALA A 71 17.70 -3.55 26.50
CA ALA A 71 17.40 -3.57 27.92
C ALA A 71 18.35 -4.51 28.69
N ALA A 72 18.70 -5.66 28.11
CA ALA A 72 19.66 -6.60 28.70
C ALA A 72 21.09 -6.04 28.79
N ILE A 73 21.48 -5.15 27.86
CA ILE A 73 22.81 -4.53 27.84
C ILE A 73 22.88 -3.31 28.76
N SER A 74 21.82 -2.50 28.82
CA SER A 74 21.83 -1.21 29.51
C SER A 74 21.31 -1.22 30.95
N ASN A 75 20.74 -2.34 31.44
CA ASN A 75 20.01 -2.43 32.71
C ASN A 75 18.93 -1.34 32.88
N ALA A 76 18.48 -0.72 31.78
CA ALA A 76 17.45 0.30 31.80
C ALA A 76 16.08 -0.35 31.89
N ASP A 77 15.17 0.25 32.66
CA ASP A 77 13.79 -0.20 32.77
C ASP A 77 13.11 -0.22 31.39
N PRO A 78 12.68 -1.39 30.88
CA PRO A 78 12.05 -1.50 29.55
C PRO A 78 10.60 -0.97 29.52
N GLN A 79 10.05 -0.58 30.67
CA GLN A 79 8.62 -0.29 30.84
C GLN A 79 8.05 0.84 29.95
N PRO A 80 8.70 2.02 29.79
CA PRO A 80 8.10 3.11 29.00
C PRO A 80 8.07 2.77 27.50
N MET A 81 9.09 2.09 26.99
CA MET A 81 9.20 1.75 25.57
C MET A 81 8.28 0.59 25.19
N LEU A 82 8.09 -0.38 26.09
CA LEU A 82 7.14 -1.49 25.90
C LEU A 82 5.67 -1.00 25.87
N ARG A 83 5.32 -0.02 26.71
CA ARG A 83 3.98 0.61 26.71
C ARG A 83 3.70 1.31 25.38
N TRP A 84 4.69 2.00 24.82
CA TRP A 84 4.55 2.60 23.51
C TRP A 84 4.36 1.54 22.42
N LEU A 85 5.15 0.47 22.45
CA LEU A 85 5.04 -0.61 21.47
C LEU A 85 3.61 -1.18 21.44
N LEU A 86 3.02 -1.45 22.61
CA LEU A 86 1.64 -1.95 22.74
C LEU A 86 0.59 -1.06 22.08
N VAL A 87 0.77 0.27 22.11
CA VAL A 87 -0.13 1.23 21.45
C VAL A 87 0.18 1.37 19.96
N SER A 88 1.47 1.33 19.60
CA SER A 88 1.94 1.51 18.22
C SER A 88 1.56 0.34 17.30
N VAL A 89 1.45 -0.88 17.83
CA VAL A 89 1.09 -2.09 17.08
C VAL A 89 -0.32 -2.01 16.47
N PRO A 90 -1.41 -1.84 17.25
CA PRO A 90 -2.75 -1.71 16.68
C PRO A 90 -2.89 -0.47 15.79
N LEU A 91 -2.20 0.63 16.15
CA LEU A 91 -2.21 1.86 15.36
C LEU A 91 -1.55 1.67 13.99
N SER A 92 -0.38 1.03 13.93
CA SER A 92 0.32 0.76 12.67
C SER A 92 -0.44 -0.23 11.77
N LEU A 93 -1.14 -1.21 12.35
CA LEU A 93 -2.01 -2.11 11.59
C LEU A 93 -3.21 -1.35 10.99
N MET A 94 -3.80 -0.41 11.74
CA MET A 94 -4.86 0.48 11.24
C MET A 94 -4.35 1.34 10.07
N LEU A 95 -3.13 1.88 10.16
CA LEU A 95 -2.51 2.64 9.07
C LEU A 95 -2.34 1.78 7.81
N LEU A 96 -1.94 0.51 7.96
CA LEU A 96 -1.81 -0.41 6.84
C LEU A 96 -3.18 -0.77 6.23
N ALA A 97 -4.21 -0.94 7.05
CA ALA A 97 -5.58 -1.17 6.58
C ALA A 97 -6.11 0.00 5.73
N LEU A 98 -5.67 1.23 6.02
CA LEU A 98 -6.06 2.44 5.27
C LEU A 98 -5.57 2.44 3.81
N VAL A 99 -4.55 1.64 3.50
CA VAL A 99 -3.98 1.50 2.15
C VAL A 99 -4.89 0.64 1.26
N LEU A 100 -5.69 -0.24 1.84
CA LEU A 100 -6.47 -1.26 1.12
C LEU A 100 -7.45 -0.69 0.09
N PRO A 101 -8.26 0.36 0.38
CA PRO A 101 -9.13 0.97 -0.63
C PRO A 101 -8.35 1.53 -1.82
N TYR A 102 -7.18 2.12 -1.58
CA TYR A 102 -6.34 2.65 -2.65
C TYR A 102 -5.73 1.54 -3.50
N LEU A 103 -5.34 0.41 -2.90
CA LEU A 103 -4.90 -0.78 -3.64
C LEU A 103 -6.01 -1.29 -4.56
N CYS A 104 -7.25 -1.37 -4.06
CA CYS A 104 -8.41 -1.73 -4.89
C CYS A 104 -8.61 -0.75 -6.05
N ALA A 105 -8.49 0.56 -5.79
CA ALA A 105 -8.59 1.59 -6.83
C ALA A 105 -7.57 1.36 -7.95
N VAL A 106 -6.29 1.19 -7.58
CA VAL A 106 -5.20 0.94 -8.53
C VAL A 106 -5.41 -0.39 -9.26
N ALA A 107 -5.80 -1.44 -8.55
CA ALA A 107 -6.07 -2.76 -9.13
C ALA A 107 -7.19 -2.70 -10.18
N TRP A 108 -8.31 -2.03 -9.87
CA TRP A 108 -9.42 -1.88 -10.80
C TRP A 108 -9.03 -1.06 -12.03
N VAL A 109 -8.38 0.08 -11.85
CA VAL A 109 -7.94 0.93 -12.98
C VAL A 109 -6.99 0.16 -13.88
N LEU A 110 -5.94 -0.45 -13.31
CA LEU A 110 -4.93 -1.16 -14.09
C LEU A 110 -5.45 -2.44 -14.73
N ALA A 111 -6.34 -3.19 -14.07
CA ALA A 111 -6.97 -4.36 -14.68
C ALA A 111 -7.89 -3.97 -15.83
N ALA A 112 -8.67 -2.88 -15.68
CA ALA A 112 -9.55 -2.39 -16.73
C ALA A 112 -8.78 -1.83 -17.93
N THR A 113 -7.66 -1.13 -17.72
CA THR A 113 -6.86 -0.58 -18.82
C THR A 113 -5.92 -1.63 -19.42
N GLY A 114 -5.40 -2.55 -18.60
CA GLY A 114 -4.44 -3.59 -19.00
C GLY A 114 -5.00 -4.62 -19.97
N THR A 115 -6.31 -4.88 -19.94
CA THR A 115 -6.99 -5.74 -20.91
C THR A 115 -6.92 -5.19 -22.33
N TYR A 116 -7.04 -3.86 -22.50
CA TYR A 116 -6.95 -3.20 -23.80
C TYR A 116 -5.51 -2.83 -24.18
N LEU A 117 -4.71 -2.39 -23.20
CA LEU A 117 -3.34 -1.92 -23.38
C LEU A 117 -2.35 -2.93 -22.79
N ARG A 118 -1.96 -3.91 -23.60
CA ARG A 118 -1.05 -5.01 -23.19
C ARG A 118 0.33 -4.52 -22.73
N ASP A 119 0.77 -3.35 -23.20
CA ASP A 119 2.07 -2.76 -22.86
C ASP A 119 2.13 -2.25 -21.40
N LEU A 120 0.98 -2.01 -20.75
CA LEU A 120 0.95 -1.62 -19.33
C LEU A 120 1.60 -2.65 -18.43
N ALA A 121 1.56 -3.94 -18.81
CA ALA A 121 2.21 -4.98 -18.04
C ALA A 121 3.75 -4.88 -18.12
N GLN A 122 4.31 -4.38 -19.23
CA GLN A 122 5.75 -4.16 -19.39
C GLN A 122 6.21 -2.87 -18.70
N LEU A 123 5.33 -1.86 -18.61
CA LEU A 123 5.59 -0.61 -17.90
C LEU A 123 5.44 -0.73 -16.38
N SER A 124 4.77 -1.79 -15.90
CA SER A 124 4.52 -2.00 -14.47
C SER A 124 5.77 -1.91 -13.56
N PRO A 125 6.96 -2.45 -13.94
CA PRO A 125 8.15 -2.31 -13.10
C PRO A 125 8.64 -0.87 -13.03
N ALA A 126 8.54 -0.11 -14.13
CA ALA A 126 8.90 1.30 -14.17
C ALA A 126 7.96 2.17 -13.33
N LEU A 127 6.65 1.87 -13.35
CA LEU A 127 5.66 2.52 -12.49
C LEU A 127 5.93 2.26 -11.00
N SER A 128 6.22 1.01 -10.64
CA SER A 128 6.59 0.64 -9.27
C SER A 128 7.89 1.32 -8.81
N ALA A 129 8.90 1.39 -9.68
CA ALA A 129 10.13 2.11 -9.40
C ALA A 129 9.87 3.61 -9.20
N ALA A 130 9.08 4.24 -10.08
CA ALA A 130 8.70 5.64 -9.95
C ALA A 130 7.98 5.89 -8.62
N LEU A 131 7.03 5.03 -8.22
CA LEU A 131 6.34 5.12 -6.94
C LEU A 131 7.31 5.05 -5.75
N MET A 132 8.33 4.18 -5.82
CA MET A 132 9.34 4.02 -4.78
C MET A 132 10.24 5.26 -4.66
N PHE A 133 10.72 5.80 -5.77
CA PHE A 133 11.66 6.92 -5.79
C PHE A 133 10.99 8.28 -5.54
N LEU A 134 9.74 8.45 -5.99
CA LEU A 134 8.93 9.64 -5.71
C LEU A 134 8.30 9.61 -4.31
N GLY A 135 8.43 8.51 -3.58
CA GLY A 135 7.93 8.36 -2.22
C GLY A 135 9.01 8.69 -1.18
N PRO A 136 8.61 9.00 0.07
CA PRO A 136 9.55 9.23 1.15
C PRO A 136 10.10 7.88 1.67
N VAL A 137 10.52 6.96 0.80
CA VAL A 137 11.02 5.63 1.20
C VAL A 137 12.45 5.74 1.73
N PHE A 138 13.30 6.51 1.06
CA PHE A 138 14.71 6.62 1.42
C PHE A 138 15.01 7.78 2.38
N TYR A 139 14.15 8.79 2.41
CA TYR A 139 14.35 10.02 3.18
C TYR A 139 13.04 10.54 3.80
N PRO A 140 13.11 11.24 4.94
CA PRO A 140 11.95 11.88 5.57
C PRO A 140 11.54 13.14 4.81
N LEU A 141 10.25 13.47 4.84
CA LEU A 141 9.69 14.61 4.10
C LEU A 141 10.30 15.96 4.56
N ALA A 142 10.70 16.06 5.82
CA ALA A 142 11.37 17.23 6.40
C ALA A 142 12.74 17.56 5.77
N SER A 143 13.38 16.61 5.07
CA SER A 143 14.67 16.82 4.41
C SER A 143 14.54 17.34 2.97
N VAL A 144 13.30 17.43 2.44
CA VAL A 144 13.03 17.80 1.06
C VAL A 144 12.73 19.30 0.96
N PRO A 145 13.29 20.01 -0.04
CA PRO A 145 12.94 21.41 -0.32
C PRO A 145 11.44 21.62 -0.53
N GLU A 146 10.90 22.74 0.00
CA GLU A 146 9.46 23.05 -0.04
C GLU A 146 8.84 22.98 -1.45
N TRP A 147 9.59 23.36 -2.48
CA TRP A 147 9.14 23.37 -3.87
C TRP A 147 8.87 21.98 -4.47
N ILE A 148 9.34 20.88 -3.88
CA ILE A 148 9.03 19.50 -4.31
C ILE A 148 8.03 18.81 -3.38
N GLN A 149 7.78 19.35 -2.19
CA GLN A 149 6.95 18.68 -1.18
C GLN A 149 5.53 18.34 -1.69
N TRP A 150 4.97 19.15 -2.60
CA TRP A 150 3.68 18.86 -3.25
C TRP A 150 3.67 17.52 -4.03
N ALA A 151 4.79 17.12 -4.64
CA ALA A 151 4.87 15.85 -5.36
C ALA A 151 4.76 14.63 -4.42
N PHE A 152 5.17 14.78 -3.16
CA PHE A 152 5.02 13.74 -2.16
C PHE A 152 3.56 13.57 -1.72
N PHE A 153 2.77 14.64 -1.69
CA PHE A 153 1.34 14.56 -1.43
C PHE A 153 0.56 13.88 -2.56
N LEU A 154 1.08 13.90 -3.80
CA LEU A 154 0.51 13.14 -4.91
C LEU A 154 0.78 11.63 -4.81
N ASN A 155 1.86 11.24 -4.14
CA ASN A 155 2.20 9.83 -4.01
C ASN A 155 1.31 9.17 -2.93
N PRO A 156 0.52 8.15 -3.29
CA PRO A 156 -0.43 7.52 -2.38
C PRO A 156 0.24 6.76 -1.23
N ALA A 157 1.51 6.37 -1.35
CA ALA A 157 2.20 5.69 -0.27
C ALA A 157 2.72 6.68 0.80
N SER A 158 2.92 7.96 0.46
CA SER A 158 3.65 8.92 1.31
C SER A 158 3.05 9.13 2.69
N ALA A 159 1.74 9.42 2.75
CA ALA A 159 1.06 9.74 4.01
C ALA A 159 1.13 8.57 5.01
N VAL A 160 1.00 7.35 4.51
CA VAL A 160 1.04 6.13 5.33
C VAL A 160 2.47 5.79 5.74
N ILE A 161 3.45 5.96 4.84
CA ILE A 161 4.88 5.74 5.16
C ILE A 161 5.32 6.66 6.30
N GLU A 162 5.01 7.97 6.21
CA GLU A 162 5.43 8.93 7.22
C GLU A 162 4.73 8.67 8.56
N SER A 163 3.44 8.33 8.51
CA SER A 163 2.67 7.98 9.71
C SER A 163 3.19 6.70 10.37
N LEU A 164 3.55 5.68 9.59
CA LEU A 164 4.14 4.43 10.10
C LEU A 164 5.50 4.71 10.77
N ARG A 165 6.30 5.62 10.22
CA ARG A 165 7.58 6.01 10.82
C ARG A 165 7.39 6.77 12.12
N ALA A 166 6.50 7.76 12.13
CA ALA A 166 6.20 8.54 13.33
C ALA A 166 5.79 7.60 14.48
N VAL A 167 4.89 6.66 14.19
CA VAL A 167 4.34 5.72 15.18
C VAL A 167 5.36 4.67 15.62
N LEU A 168 6.03 3.99 14.70
CA LEU A 168 6.89 2.84 15.03
C LEU A 168 8.30 3.22 15.47
N LEU A 169 8.84 4.34 14.98
CA LEU A 169 10.25 4.68 15.17
C LEU A 169 10.46 5.92 16.04
N GLN A 170 9.59 6.92 15.90
CA GLN A 170 9.76 8.20 16.61
C GLN A 170 8.94 8.28 17.90
N ALA A 171 8.11 7.27 18.14
CA ALA A 171 7.15 7.25 19.24
C ALA A 171 6.23 8.48 19.29
N GLN A 172 5.78 8.91 18.11
CA GLN A 172 4.90 10.06 17.93
C GLN A 172 3.55 9.64 17.36
N TRP A 173 2.53 10.42 17.69
CA TRP A 173 1.20 10.25 17.09
C TRP A 173 1.24 10.65 15.61
N PRO A 174 0.53 9.92 14.75
CA PRO A 174 0.49 10.26 13.34
C PRO A 174 -0.37 11.52 13.13
N PRO A 175 -0.15 12.26 12.04
CA PRO A 175 -0.93 13.44 11.72
C PRO A 175 -2.36 13.05 11.30
N TRP A 176 -3.28 13.04 12.26
CA TRP A 176 -4.70 12.66 12.06
C TRP A 176 -5.42 13.41 10.92
N PRO A 177 -5.24 14.74 10.73
CA PRO A 177 -5.90 15.44 9.63
C PRO A 177 -5.49 14.93 8.25
N THR A 178 -4.19 14.66 8.07
CA THR A 178 -3.64 14.12 6.82
C THR A 178 -4.14 12.71 6.57
N LEU A 179 -4.22 11.87 7.62
CA LEU A 179 -4.77 10.52 7.51
C LEU A 179 -6.25 10.50 7.18
N LEU A 180 -7.04 11.42 7.74
CA LEU A 180 -8.46 11.54 7.42
C LEU A 180 -8.67 11.97 5.96
N GLY A 181 -7.89 12.94 5.48
CA GLY A 181 -7.90 13.32 4.07
C GLY A 181 -7.50 12.16 3.15
N TYR A 182 -6.48 11.39 3.54
CA TYR A 182 -6.07 10.19 2.83
C TYR A 182 -7.16 9.10 2.84
N ALA A 183 -7.85 8.88 3.96
CA ALA A 183 -8.93 7.92 4.09
C ALA A 183 -10.10 8.24 3.15
N LEU A 184 -10.53 9.51 3.14
CA LEU A 184 -11.59 9.98 2.24
C LEU A 184 -11.17 9.88 0.78
N GLY A 185 -9.93 10.29 0.48
CA GLY A 185 -9.35 10.18 -0.86
C GLY A 185 -9.24 8.74 -1.35
N SER A 186 -8.85 7.80 -0.48
CA SER A 186 -8.70 6.39 -0.86
C SER A 186 -10.05 5.72 -1.11
N VAL A 187 -11.08 6.04 -0.33
CA VAL A 187 -12.44 5.56 -0.55
C VAL A 187 -13.03 6.17 -1.84
N ALA A 188 -12.81 7.46 -2.09
CA ALA A 188 -13.25 8.11 -3.32
C ALA A 188 -12.56 7.50 -4.56
N ALA A 189 -11.24 7.28 -4.48
CA ALA A 189 -10.47 6.61 -5.52
C ALA A 189 -10.96 5.18 -5.76
N ALA A 190 -11.27 4.43 -4.70
CA ALA A 190 -11.83 3.08 -4.79
C ALA A 190 -13.19 3.10 -5.51
N GLY A 191 -14.08 4.02 -5.12
CA GLY A 191 -15.38 4.19 -5.77
C GLY A 191 -15.25 4.53 -7.26
N PHE A 192 -14.33 5.44 -7.60
CA PHE A 192 -14.04 5.79 -8.99
C PHE A 192 -13.46 4.62 -9.78
N GLY A 193 -12.48 3.90 -9.22
CA GLY A 193 -11.86 2.74 -9.86
C GLY A 193 -12.88 1.62 -10.12
N HIS A 194 -13.74 1.34 -9.14
CA HIS A 194 -14.83 0.37 -9.29
C HIS A 194 -15.82 0.80 -10.37
N TRP A 195 -16.25 2.07 -10.36
CA TRP A 195 -17.15 2.61 -11.37
C TRP A 195 -16.56 2.51 -12.79
N LEU A 196 -15.28 2.84 -12.95
CA LEU A 196 -14.57 2.73 -14.22
C LEU A 196 -14.53 1.27 -14.69
N PHE A 197 -14.15 0.35 -13.80
CA PHE A 197 -14.08 -1.07 -14.11
C PHE A 197 -15.42 -1.62 -14.56
N VAL A 198 -16.50 -1.32 -13.83
CA VAL A 198 -17.86 -1.77 -14.15
C VAL A 198 -18.36 -1.21 -15.48
N ARG A 199 -17.94 0.00 -15.86
CA ARG A 199 -18.28 0.57 -17.17
C ARG A 199 -17.55 -0.11 -18.33
N VAL A 200 -16.30 -0.47 -18.11
CA VAL A 200 -15.44 -1.01 -19.17
C VAL A 200 -15.62 -2.53 -19.32
N GLN A 201 -16.11 -3.22 -18.28
CA GLN A 201 -16.17 -4.69 -18.26
C GLN A 201 -17.00 -5.34 -19.37
N SER A 202 -17.99 -4.64 -19.94
CA SER A 202 -18.83 -5.18 -21.00
C SER A 202 -18.04 -5.49 -22.27
N GLY A 203 -16.94 -4.79 -22.53
CA GLY A 203 -16.08 -5.01 -23.69
C GLY A 203 -14.94 -6.01 -23.46
N PHE A 204 -14.80 -6.60 -22.27
CA PHE A 204 -13.69 -7.53 -22.01
C PHE A 204 -13.81 -8.83 -22.81
N ALA A 205 -15.02 -9.33 -23.04
CA ALA A 205 -15.25 -10.59 -23.77
C ALA A 205 -14.81 -10.53 -25.24
N ASP A 206 -14.84 -9.34 -25.84
CA ASP A 206 -14.47 -9.11 -27.24
C ASP A 206 -12.94 -9.03 -27.43
N VAL A 207 -12.20 -8.66 -26.38
CA VAL A 207 -10.75 -8.39 -26.43
C VAL A 207 -9.91 -9.55 -25.89
N VAL A 208 -10.45 -10.31 -24.93
CA VAL A 208 -9.85 -11.49 -24.28
C VAL A 208 -10.53 -12.72 -24.81
#